data_AF-A0A1J3DNB3-F1
#
_entry.id   AF-A0A1J3DNB3-F1
#
_cell.length_a   1.000
_cell.length_b   1.000
_cell.length_c   1.000
_cell.angle_alpha   90.00
_cell.angle_beta   90.00
_cell.angle_gamma   90.00
#
_symmetry.space_group_name_H-M   'P 1'
#
loop_
_entity.id
_entity.type
_entity.pdbx_description
1 polymer ?
#
loop_
_entity_poly.entity_id
_entity_poly.type
_entity_poly.pdbx_seq_one_letter_code
_entity_poly.pdbx_strand_id
1 'polypeptide(L)'
;NRGKGIYSDFSINCGGPEIRSVTGARFEKEDEDLGPASFVVSAAQRWAASSVGLFAGSSNNTYIVNSQSQFINTSNSELFQSARLSPSSLRYYGLGLENGGYTVTLQFAEIQIRGSNSWTAVGRRRFDIYVQGRLVE
;
A
#
# COMPACT_ATOMS: atom_id res chain seq x y z
N ASN A 1 -14.21 -17.48 6.84
CA ASN A 1 -13.24 -17.91 7.86
C ASN A 1 -13.89 -18.86 8.84
N ARG A 2 -13.57 -20.16 8.80
CA ARG A 2 -14.06 -21.20 9.75
C ARG A 2 -12.93 -21.91 10.50
N GLY A 3 -11.69 -21.42 10.39
CA GLY A 3 -10.51 -21.95 11.11
C GLY A 3 -10.10 -21.05 12.27
N LYS A 4 -9.35 -21.61 13.23
CA LYS A 4 -8.70 -20.83 14.30
C LYS A 4 -7.74 -19.83 13.65
N GLY A 5 -7.78 -18.57 14.06
CA GLY A 5 -6.78 -17.58 13.64
C GLY A 5 -5.38 -18.06 14.02
N ILE A 6 -4.41 -17.77 13.15
CA ILE A 6 -3.02 -18.19 13.29
C ILE A 6 -2.04 -17.00 13.23
N TYR A 7 -2.55 -15.80 12.93
CA TYR A 7 -1.75 -14.59 12.84
C TYR A 7 -2.27 -13.50 13.79
N SER A 8 -1.35 -12.91 14.55
CA SER A 8 -1.58 -11.77 15.45
C SER A 8 -1.33 -10.42 14.79
N ASP A 9 -0.65 -10.42 13.65
CA ASP A 9 -0.16 -9.23 12.95
C ASP A 9 0.16 -9.56 11.49
N PHE A 10 0.37 -8.53 10.69
CA PHE A 10 1.06 -8.57 9.40
C PHE A 10 1.46 -7.13 9.03
N SER A 11 2.38 -6.99 8.08
CA SER A 11 2.79 -5.70 7.53
C SER A 11 3.14 -5.89 6.07
N ILE A 12 2.78 -4.92 5.22
CA ILE A 12 2.89 -5.02 3.76
C ILE A 12 3.71 -3.83 3.25
N ASN A 13 4.69 -4.09 2.38
CA ASN A 13 5.37 -3.06 1.61
C ASN A 13 4.66 -2.88 0.26
N CYS A 14 3.69 -1.96 0.22
CA CYS A 14 2.80 -1.77 -0.92
C CYS A 14 3.56 -1.35 -2.20
N GLY A 15 3.53 -2.18 -3.24
CA GLY A 15 4.27 -1.94 -4.49
C GLY A 15 5.78 -2.20 -4.38
N GLY A 16 6.27 -2.84 -3.32
CA GLY A 16 7.70 -2.98 -3.06
C GLY A 16 8.14 -4.38 -2.64
N PRO A 17 9.46 -4.63 -2.60
CA PRO A 17 10.02 -5.89 -2.17
C PRO A 17 9.86 -6.08 -0.65
N GLU A 18 10.24 -7.25 -0.15
CA GLU A 18 10.29 -7.49 1.29
C GLU A 18 11.37 -6.60 1.93
N ILE A 19 11.00 -5.90 3.00
CA ILE A 19 11.90 -5.00 3.73
C ILE A 19 11.78 -5.28 5.22
N ARG A 20 12.91 -5.15 5.93
CA ARG A 20 12.92 -5.11 7.40
C ARG A 20 13.16 -3.68 7.84
N SER A 21 12.27 -3.20 8.71
CA SER A 21 12.46 -1.90 9.36
C SER A 21 13.66 -1.91 10.31
N VAL A 22 14.13 -0.72 10.69
CA VAL A 22 15.19 -0.52 11.69
C VAL A 22 14.87 -1.14 13.05
N THR A 23 13.59 -1.31 13.38
CA THR A 23 13.13 -1.96 14.62
C THR A 23 12.94 -3.48 14.47
N GLY A 24 13.22 -4.03 13.29
CA GLY A 24 13.17 -5.47 13.00
C GLY A 24 11.82 -5.98 12.50
N ALA A 25 10.77 -5.14 12.44
CA ALA A 25 9.48 -5.52 11.86
C ALA A 25 9.64 -5.83 10.37
N ARG A 26 9.09 -6.97 9.94
CA ARG A 26 9.15 -7.46 8.56
C ARG A 26 7.92 -6.98 7.80
N PHE A 27 8.14 -6.28 6.70
CA PHE A 27 7.13 -5.89 5.73
C PHE A 27 7.19 -6.87 4.58
N GLU A 28 6.12 -7.65 4.40
CA GLU A 28 6.01 -8.61 3.31
C GLU A 28 5.92 -7.90 1.96
N LYS A 29 6.54 -8.50 0.94
CA LYS A 29 6.57 -7.93 -0.41
C LYS A 29 5.17 -7.84 -1.01
N GLU A 30 4.91 -6.79 -1.78
CA GLU A 30 3.71 -6.62 -2.57
C GLU A 30 4.09 -5.98 -3.92
N ASP A 31 4.94 -6.69 -4.66
CA ASP A 31 5.61 -6.21 -5.88
C ASP A 31 5.02 -6.78 -7.18
N GLU A 32 3.90 -7.49 -7.11
CA GLU A 32 3.24 -8.08 -8.29
C GLU A 32 2.58 -7.02 -9.17
N ASP A 33 2.65 -7.15 -10.50
CA ASP A 33 1.90 -6.25 -11.37
C ASP A 33 0.42 -6.65 -11.40
N LEU A 34 -0.40 -5.92 -10.63
CA LEU A 34 -1.84 -6.15 -10.54
C LEU A 34 -2.64 -5.58 -11.73
N GLY A 35 -2.00 -4.86 -12.66
CA GLY A 35 -2.68 -4.36 -13.84
C GLY A 35 -3.94 -3.53 -13.54
N PRO A 36 -4.88 -3.42 -14.52
CA PRO A 36 -6.09 -2.60 -14.37
C PRO A 36 -7.15 -3.20 -13.45
N ALA A 37 -7.14 -4.52 -13.25
CA ALA A 37 -8.09 -5.22 -12.39
C ALA A 37 -7.55 -6.61 -12.04
N SER A 38 -6.96 -6.75 -10.85
CA SER A 38 -6.49 -8.05 -10.35
C SER A 38 -6.62 -8.14 -8.84
N PHE A 39 -6.43 -9.36 -8.35
CA PHE A 39 -6.20 -9.65 -6.95
C PHE A 39 -4.98 -10.55 -6.79
N VAL A 40 -4.33 -10.47 -5.65
CA VAL A 40 -3.20 -11.32 -5.25
C VAL A 40 -3.42 -11.81 -3.83
N VAL A 41 -2.97 -13.03 -3.56
CA VAL A 41 -2.88 -13.60 -2.22
C VAL A 41 -1.40 -13.81 -1.90
N SER A 42 -0.96 -13.36 -0.74
CA SER A 42 0.44 -13.51 -0.36
C SER A 42 0.85 -14.97 -0.31
N ALA A 43 2.12 -15.27 -0.61
CA ALA A 43 2.63 -16.65 -0.61
C ALA A 43 2.44 -17.35 0.76
N ALA A 44 2.53 -16.57 1.84
CA ALA A 44 2.29 -17.05 3.21
C ALA A 44 0.80 -17.14 3.56
N GLN A 45 -0.12 -16.76 2.65
CA GLN A 45 -1.57 -16.70 2.86
C GLN A 45 -1.97 -15.86 4.09
N ARG A 46 -1.18 -14.82 4.40
CA ARG A 46 -1.36 -13.90 5.53
C ARG A 46 -2.21 -12.69 5.18
N TRP A 47 -2.16 -12.29 3.91
CA TRP A 47 -2.91 -11.15 3.42
C TRP A 47 -3.23 -11.34 1.93
N ALA A 48 -4.16 -10.54 1.44
CA ALA A 48 -4.47 -10.41 0.02
C ALA A 48 -4.65 -8.94 -0.34
N ALA A 49 -4.48 -8.62 -1.62
CA ALA A 49 -4.76 -7.29 -2.15
C ALA A 49 -5.63 -7.39 -3.39
N SER A 50 -6.48 -6.38 -3.62
CA SER A 50 -7.21 -6.20 -4.87
C SER A 50 -7.06 -4.76 -5.33
N SER A 51 -6.75 -4.56 -6.60
CA SER A 51 -6.64 -3.23 -7.22
C SER A 51 -7.49 -3.18 -8.48
N VAL A 52 -8.20 -2.08 -8.67
CA VAL A 52 -8.96 -1.81 -9.89
C VAL A 52 -8.82 -0.36 -10.34
N GLY A 53 -8.85 -0.14 -11.65
CA GLY A 53 -8.94 1.17 -12.27
C GLY A 53 -8.02 1.31 -13.48
N LEU A 54 -8.38 2.25 -14.35
CA LEU A 54 -7.58 2.70 -15.49
C LEU A 54 -7.26 4.18 -15.32
N PHE A 55 -6.02 4.59 -15.61
CA PHE A 55 -5.67 6.01 -15.61
C PHE A 55 -6.27 6.68 -16.84
N ALA A 56 -7.03 7.76 -16.63
CA ALA A 56 -7.64 8.50 -17.73
C ALA A 56 -6.57 9.07 -18.67
N GLY A 57 -6.73 8.85 -19.98
CA GLY A 57 -5.84 9.40 -21.00
C GLY A 57 -4.46 8.75 -21.12
N SER A 58 -4.22 7.62 -20.45
CA SER A 58 -2.96 6.88 -20.53
C SER A 58 -3.08 5.61 -21.38
N SER A 59 -2.15 5.43 -22.32
CA SER A 59 -1.93 4.17 -23.04
C SER A 59 -0.91 3.25 -22.36
N ASN A 60 -0.10 3.80 -21.44
CA ASN A 60 0.96 3.09 -20.73
C ASN A 60 0.72 3.19 -19.22
N ASN A 61 -0.07 2.26 -18.69
CA ASN A 61 -0.44 2.27 -17.28
C ASN A 61 0.63 1.58 -16.42
N THR A 62 1.11 2.26 -15.38
CA THR A 62 1.98 1.70 -14.36
C THR A 62 1.24 1.62 -13.03
N TYR A 63 1.28 0.46 -12.38
CA TYR A 63 0.56 0.20 -11.11
C TYR A 63 1.48 0.14 -9.89
N ILE A 64 2.78 0.27 -10.13
CA ILE A 64 3.81 0.44 -9.11
C ILE A 64 4.65 1.64 -9.54
N VAL A 65 5.00 2.49 -8.59
CA VAL A 65 5.95 3.57 -8.79
C VAL A 65 7.08 3.47 -7.79
N ASN A 66 8.28 3.77 -8.26
CA ASN A 66 9.49 3.79 -7.46
C ASN A 66 10.09 5.20 -7.39
N SER A 67 10.85 5.47 -6.35
CA SER A 67 11.56 6.70 -6.12
C SER A 67 12.93 6.43 -5.52
N GLN A 68 13.95 7.14 -6.00
CA GLN A 68 15.30 7.09 -5.43
C GLN A 68 15.51 8.11 -4.31
N SER A 69 14.45 8.77 -3.85
CA SER A 69 14.57 9.81 -2.84
C SER A 69 14.77 9.25 -1.44
N GLN A 70 15.40 10.08 -0.63
CA GLN A 70 15.48 9.89 0.80
C GLN A 70 14.30 10.59 1.48
N PHE A 71 13.66 9.89 2.43
CA PHE A 71 12.54 10.41 3.20
C PHE A 71 13.03 10.72 4.61
N ILE A 72 13.20 12.02 4.89
CA ILE A 72 13.92 12.50 6.08
C ILE A 72 13.12 12.41 7.38
N ASN A 73 11.79 12.29 7.32
CA ASN A 73 10.91 12.20 8.50
C ASN A 73 10.69 10.76 8.98
N THR A 74 11.57 9.83 8.59
CA THR A 74 11.47 8.42 8.95
C THR A 74 12.86 7.79 9.02
N SER A 75 13.03 6.84 9.94
CA SER A 75 14.23 5.99 9.98
C SER A 75 14.16 4.83 8.98
N ASN A 76 13.00 4.62 8.33
CA ASN A 76 12.76 3.55 7.36
C ASN A 76 12.52 4.13 5.96
N SER A 77 13.47 4.92 5.45
CA SER A 77 13.30 5.62 4.16
C SER A 77 12.97 4.66 3.01
N GLU A 78 13.51 3.46 3.02
CA GLU A 78 13.30 2.45 1.96
C GLU A 78 11.82 2.03 1.82
N LEU A 79 11.03 2.03 2.90
CA LEU A 79 9.59 1.71 2.84
C LEU A 79 8.78 2.74 2.04
N PHE A 80 9.31 3.95 1.85
CA PHE A 80 8.62 5.03 1.14
C PHE A 80 9.16 5.23 -0.27
N GLN A 81 10.11 4.38 -0.71
CA GLN A 81 10.67 4.44 -2.06
C GLN A 81 9.82 3.71 -3.10
N SER A 82 8.84 2.92 -2.68
CA SER A 82 7.88 2.25 -3.55
C SER A 82 6.45 2.53 -3.12
N ALA A 83 5.53 2.56 -4.07
CA ALA A 83 4.10 2.65 -3.78
C ALA A 83 3.28 1.90 -4.84
N ARG A 84 2.24 1.19 -4.40
CA ARG A 84 1.17 0.72 -5.27
C ARG A 84 0.27 1.87 -5.67
N LEU A 85 0.00 1.96 -6.97
CA LEU A 85 -0.99 2.87 -7.53
C LEU A 85 -2.29 2.12 -7.84
N SER A 86 -3.41 2.80 -7.61
CA SER A 86 -4.73 2.36 -8.05
C SER A 86 -5.57 3.57 -8.44
N PRO A 87 -6.05 3.66 -9.69
CA PRO A 87 -6.86 4.80 -10.14
C PRO A 87 -8.25 4.88 -9.51
N SER A 88 -8.78 3.76 -9.02
CA SER A 88 -10.17 3.69 -8.52
C SER A 88 -10.28 3.12 -7.12
N SER A 89 -9.83 1.88 -6.89
CA SER A 89 -9.95 1.26 -5.57
C SER A 89 -8.83 0.28 -5.32
N LEU A 90 -8.14 0.48 -4.19
CA LEU A 90 -7.16 -0.43 -3.63
C LEU A 90 -7.69 -0.98 -2.30
N ARG A 91 -7.63 -2.30 -2.12
CA ARG A 91 -8.05 -2.96 -0.88
C ARG A 91 -7.01 -3.96 -0.44
N TYR A 92 -6.76 -3.99 0.86
CA TYR A 92 -5.94 -4.99 1.52
C TYR A 92 -6.79 -5.78 2.52
N TYR A 93 -6.54 -7.08 2.59
CA TYR A 93 -7.28 -8.01 3.44
C TYR A 93 -6.28 -8.76 4.32
N GLY A 94 -6.49 -8.76 5.63
CA GLY A 94 -5.83 -9.70 6.54
C GLY A 94 -6.51 -11.06 6.47
N LEU A 95 -5.73 -12.12 6.28
CA LEU A 95 -6.20 -13.50 6.22
C LEU A 95 -5.73 -14.25 7.46
N GLY A 96 -6.60 -15.10 8.03
CA GLY A 96 -6.21 -15.93 9.18
C GLY A 96 -5.91 -15.16 10.48
N LEU A 97 -6.37 -13.92 10.59
CA LEU A 97 -6.24 -13.12 11.81
C LEU A 97 -7.03 -13.75 12.96
N GLU A 98 -6.44 -13.71 14.16
CA GLU A 98 -7.14 -14.02 15.41
C GLU A 98 -8.28 -13.03 15.67
N ASN A 99 -9.33 -13.45 16.38
CA ASN A 99 -10.37 -12.51 16.76
C ASN A 99 -9.85 -11.63 17.91
N GLY A 100 -9.82 -10.31 17.70
CA GLY A 100 -9.34 -9.37 18.70
C GLY A 100 -9.38 -7.92 18.23
N GLY A 101 -8.91 -7.03 19.09
CA GLY A 101 -8.65 -5.64 18.73
C GLY A 101 -7.34 -5.52 17.95
N TYR A 102 -7.36 -4.73 16.87
CA TYR A 102 -6.18 -4.49 16.04
C TYR A 102 -5.92 -3.00 15.92
N THR A 103 -4.64 -2.62 16.00
CA THR A 103 -4.17 -1.31 15.59
C THR A 103 -3.81 -1.38 14.12
N VAL A 104 -4.49 -0.57 13.29
CA VAL A 104 -4.18 -0.44 11.87
C VAL A 104 -3.34 0.82 11.68
N THR A 105 -2.09 0.64 11.26
CA THR A 105 -1.17 1.74 10.95
C THR A 105 -1.00 1.83 9.44
N LEU A 106 -1.37 2.97 8.87
CA LEU A 106 -1.14 3.29 7.45
C LEU A 106 -0.07 4.37 7.35
N GLN A 107 0.90 4.17 6.46
CA GLN A 107 2.02 5.08 6.27
C GLN A 107 2.00 5.57 4.82
N PHE A 108 2.04 6.89 4.64
CA PHE A 108 1.92 7.52 3.34
C PHE A 108 3.11 8.43 3.03
N ALA A 109 3.49 8.49 1.76
CA ALA A 109 4.38 9.51 1.21
C ALA A 109 3.93 9.86 -0.21
N GLU A 110 4.01 11.14 -0.58
CA GLU A 110 3.82 11.56 -1.96
C GLU A 110 5.17 11.51 -2.69
N ILE A 111 5.26 10.66 -3.71
CA ILE A 111 6.53 10.38 -4.41
C ILE A 111 6.50 10.76 -5.88
N GLN A 112 5.32 11.03 -6.45
CA GLN A 112 5.10 11.44 -7.85
C GLN A 112 4.77 12.93 -7.97
N ILE A 113 3.77 13.41 -7.23
CA ILE A 113 3.30 14.78 -7.25
C ILE A 113 4.17 15.62 -6.30
N ARG A 114 5.41 15.84 -6.72
CA ARG A 114 6.34 16.69 -5.98
C ARG A 114 6.05 18.13 -6.35
N GLY A 115 5.38 18.84 -5.46
CA GLY A 115 5.16 20.27 -5.63
C GLY A 115 6.50 21.02 -5.65
N SER A 116 6.60 22.03 -6.51
CA SER A 116 7.34 23.23 -6.12
C SER A 116 6.45 24.02 -5.15
N ASN A 117 7.03 24.83 -4.25
CA ASN A 117 6.28 25.80 -3.43
C ASN A 117 5.68 26.94 -4.27
N SER A 118 5.29 26.66 -5.52
CA SER A 118 4.71 27.60 -6.48
C SER A 118 3.23 27.27 -6.67
N TRP A 119 2.44 28.31 -6.93
CA TRP A 119 1.04 28.23 -7.34
C TRP A 119 0.80 27.32 -8.57
N THR A 120 1.86 26.98 -9.32
CA THR A 120 1.85 26.08 -10.48
C THR A 120 1.97 24.59 -10.15
N ALA A 121 2.05 24.16 -8.89
CA ALA A 121 1.97 22.74 -8.54
C ALA A 121 0.52 22.24 -8.66
N VAL A 122 0.14 21.71 -9.84
CA VAL A 122 -1.27 21.45 -10.22
C VAL A 122 -1.80 20.08 -9.74
N GLY A 123 -0.95 19.18 -9.25
CA GLY A 123 -1.40 17.85 -8.84
C GLY A 123 -1.97 17.82 -7.43
N ARG A 124 -3.15 17.23 -7.25
CA ARG A 124 -3.70 16.85 -5.93
C ARG A 124 -4.17 15.40 -5.99
N ARG A 125 -3.83 14.62 -4.97
CA ARG A 125 -4.34 13.27 -4.76
C ARG A 125 -5.20 13.28 -3.50
N ARG A 126 -6.46 12.87 -3.63
CA ARG A 126 -7.42 12.73 -2.53
C ARG A 126 -7.97 11.31 -2.58
N PHE A 127 -8.13 10.71 -1.42
CA PHE A 127 -8.71 9.38 -1.27
C PHE A 127 -9.33 9.29 0.13
N ASP A 128 -10.33 8.44 0.24
CA ASP A 128 -10.97 8.09 1.50
C ASP A 128 -10.41 6.75 2.00
N ILE A 129 -10.33 6.57 3.30
CA ILE A 129 -9.87 5.36 3.97
C ILE A 129 -11.05 4.68 4.64
N TYR A 130 -11.24 3.40 4.32
CA TYR A 130 -12.25 2.55 4.93
C TYR A 130 -11.61 1.37 5.66
N VAL A 131 -12.00 1.14 6.91
CA VAL A 131 -11.59 -0.03 7.70
C VAL A 131 -12.82 -0.85 8.03
N GLN A 132 -12.86 -2.12 7.60
CA GLN A 132 -14.02 -3.01 7.76
C GLN A 132 -15.34 -2.37 7.26
N GLY A 133 -15.26 -1.61 6.16
CA GLY A 133 -16.41 -0.94 5.54
C GLY A 133 -16.82 0.40 6.18
N ARG A 134 -16.15 0.85 7.24
CA ARG A 134 -16.43 2.15 7.89
C ARG A 134 -15.41 3.20 7.45
N LEU A 135 -15.89 4.37 7.02
CA LEU A 135 -15.05 5.55 6.73
C LEU A 135 -14.31 5.99 8.00
N VAL A 136 -12.99 6.19 7.89
CA VAL A 136 -12.14 6.64 9.00
C VAL A 136 -11.35 7.91 8.69
N GLU A 137 -11.04 8.18 7.43
CA GLU A 137 -10.34 9.39 6.95
C GLU A 137 -10.72 9.70 5.51
#